data_AF-A0A7G8UJM4-F1
#
_entry.id   AF-A0A7G8UJM4-F1
#
_cell.length_a   1.000
_cell.length_b   1.000
_cell.length_c   1.000
_cell.angle_alpha   90.00
_cell.angle_beta   90.00
_cell.angle_gamma   90.00
#
_symmetry.space_group_name_H-M   'P 1'
#
loop_
_entity.id
_entity.type
_entity.pdbx_description
1 polymer ?
#
loop_
_entity_poly.entity_id
_entity_poly.type
_entity_poly.pdbx_seq_one_letter_code
_entity_poly.pdbx_strand_id
1 'polypeptide(L)'
;MIQVNAVRRKQLDFTGITELDLQLLKGCRPIFEEVVKQVVDRFYDRIGKEPELVAIIERVSTVDRLKETQRVYWLSLADGGIDDAYIENRIRIGAVHSRIGLTTDWYLGTYMIYLDIATDVMRQALPDRWQQVVFALTKMFNLDSQFVLEAYNMHEQVKIQDLADDRASMLTTVTGAVQELASLITELDEGANQIATTAISTSQSQDKSHILLEELRGELDGISEMGILIRGLSDQTHLLGLNAAIEAARAGEHGRGFEVVANEVRKLAASSRNAMEGIGQKLEEIDKKLKEVRRESEQTSEQARNQAALSEELASFVHMVDKVTQDLKSLRAD
;
A
#
# COMPACT_ATOMS: atom_id res chain seq x y z
N MET A 1 8.44 0.18 -60.53
CA MET A 1 7.33 1.14 -60.49
C MET A 1 7.06 1.54 -59.06
N ILE A 2 7.12 2.85 -58.79
CA ILE A 2 6.95 3.49 -57.49
C ILE A 2 5.48 3.90 -57.36
N GLN A 3 4.76 3.21 -56.49
CA GLN A 3 3.33 3.40 -56.25
C GLN A 3 3.07 3.63 -54.76
N VAL A 4 3.29 4.86 -54.33
CA VAL A 4 3.19 5.25 -52.92
C VAL A 4 2.45 6.59 -52.78
N ASN A 5 1.93 6.86 -51.58
CA ASN A 5 1.28 8.12 -51.25
C ASN A 5 2.22 9.35 -51.39
N ALA A 6 1.64 10.55 -51.34
CA ALA A 6 2.39 11.80 -51.55
C ALA A 6 3.55 12.02 -50.56
N VAL A 7 3.38 11.61 -49.29
CA VAL A 7 4.41 11.75 -48.25
C VAL A 7 5.60 10.84 -48.55
N ARG A 8 5.33 9.57 -48.85
CA ARG A 8 6.35 8.57 -49.22
C ARG A 8 7.03 8.93 -50.54
N ARG A 9 6.29 9.48 -51.51
CA ARG A 9 6.86 9.96 -52.77
C ARG A 9 7.90 11.05 -52.51
N LYS A 10 7.56 12.05 -51.69
CA LYS A 10 8.50 13.11 -51.29
C LYS A 10 9.76 12.56 -50.61
N GLN A 11 9.60 11.54 -49.75
CA GLN A 11 10.73 10.86 -49.09
C GLN A 11 11.63 10.16 -50.12
N LEU A 12 11.05 9.39 -51.05
CA LEU A 12 11.78 8.70 -52.11
C LEU A 12 12.51 9.69 -53.03
N ASP A 13 11.84 10.77 -53.42
CA ASP A 13 12.41 11.85 -54.25
C ASP A 13 13.62 12.48 -53.54
N PHE A 14 13.54 12.71 -52.22
CA PHE A 14 14.66 13.22 -51.43
C PHE A 14 15.86 12.25 -51.38
N THR A 15 15.60 10.95 -51.23
CA THR A 15 16.66 9.92 -51.25
C THR A 15 17.26 9.67 -52.63
N GLY A 16 16.65 10.22 -53.69
CA GLY A 16 17.10 10.05 -55.07
C GLY A 16 16.93 8.63 -55.61
N ILE A 17 16.00 7.85 -55.06
CA ILE A 17 15.62 6.54 -55.61
C ILE A 17 14.71 6.78 -56.81
N THR A 18 15.16 6.35 -57.98
CA THR A 18 14.46 6.54 -59.24
C THR A 18 13.94 5.22 -59.79
N GLU A 19 13.00 5.30 -60.73
CA GLU A 19 12.57 4.11 -61.49
C GLU A 19 13.72 3.45 -62.25
N LEU A 20 14.75 4.22 -62.64
CA LEU A 20 15.94 3.68 -63.30
C LEU A 20 16.75 2.80 -62.34
N ASP A 21 16.88 3.19 -61.07
CA ASP A 21 17.54 2.37 -60.04
C ASP A 21 16.78 1.05 -59.85
N LEU A 22 15.44 1.10 -59.78
CA LEU A 22 14.60 -0.10 -59.62
C LEU A 22 14.64 -1.02 -60.84
N GLN A 23 14.64 -0.45 -62.05
CA GLN A 23 14.78 -1.21 -63.30
C GLN A 23 16.16 -1.85 -63.40
N LEU A 24 17.22 -1.14 -62.97
CA LEU A 24 18.58 -1.67 -62.93
C LEU A 24 18.66 -2.90 -62.02
N LEU A 25 18.14 -2.79 -60.78
CA LEU A 25 18.13 -3.90 -59.82
C LEU A 25 17.29 -5.07 -60.34
N LYS A 26 16.11 -4.81 -60.89
CA LYS A 26 15.26 -5.83 -61.51
C LYS A 26 15.94 -6.57 -62.65
N GLY A 27 16.65 -5.84 -63.52
CA GLY A 27 17.42 -6.42 -64.61
C GLY A 27 18.56 -7.32 -64.13
N CYS A 28 19.07 -7.09 -62.92
CA CYS A 28 20.13 -7.90 -62.31
C CYS A 28 19.58 -9.06 -61.45
N ARG A 29 18.27 -9.30 -61.42
CA ARG A 29 17.66 -10.35 -60.58
C ARG A 29 18.32 -11.74 -60.75
N PRO A 30 18.60 -12.25 -61.96
CA PRO A 30 19.26 -13.55 -62.11
C PRO A 30 20.63 -13.63 -61.41
N ILE A 31 21.38 -12.53 -61.40
CA ILE A 31 22.65 -12.43 -60.68
C ILE A 31 22.39 -12.41 -59.17
N PHE A 32 21.37 -11.69 -58.71
CA PHE A 32 20.99 -11.71 -57.29
C PHE A 32 20.64 -13.14 -56.84
N GLU A 33 19.94 -13.93 -57.67
CA GLU A 33 19.62 -15.34 -57.43
C GLU A 33 20.87 -16.24 -57.40
N GLU A 34 21.85 -15.99 -58.28
CA GLU A 34 23.12 -16.72 -58.28
C GLU A 34 23.94 -16.47 -57.01
N VAL A 35 23.98 -15.22 -56.54
CA VAL A 35 24.88 -14.82 -55.46
C VAL A 35 24.24 -14.86 -54.06
N VAL A 36 22.91 -14.94 -53.96
CA VAL A 36 22.17 -14.81 -52.69
C VAL A 36 22.66 -15.76 -51.60
N LYS A 37 23.00 -17.01 -51.96
CA LYS A 37 23.50 -17.99 -51.00
C LYS A 37 24.82 -17.53 -50.40
N GLN A 38 25.77 -17.11 -51.24
CA GLN A 38 27.08 -16.63 -50.79
C GLN A 38 26.96 -15.37 -49.92
N VAL A 39 26.10 -14.42 -50.32
CA VAL A 39 25.90 -13.17 -49.57
C VAL A 39 25.33 -13.46 -48.18
N VAL A 40 24.27 -14.26 -48.10
CA VAL A 40 23.59 -14.57 -46.84
C VAL A 40 24.45 -15.46 -45.94
N ASP A 41 25.18 -16.44 -46.48
CA ASP A 41 26.08 -17.27 -45.68
C ASP A 41 27.18 -16.42 -45.04
N ARG A 42 27.85 -15.55 -45.81
CA ARG A 42 28.87 -14.62 -45.30
C ARG A 42 28.31 -13.62 -44.29
N PHE A 43 27.05 -13.21 -44.44
CA PHE A 43 26.39 -12.33 -43.49
C PHE A 43 26.27 -12.99 -42.11
N TYR A 44 25.73 -14.22 -42.06
CA TYR A 44 25.59 -14.96 -40.81
C TYR A 44 26.95 -15.38 -40.22
N ASP A 45 27.96 -15.66 -41.05
CA ASP A 45 29.33 -15.90 -40.57
C ASP A 45 29.94 -14.68 -39.87
N ARG A 46 29.53 -13.46 -40.27
CA ARG A 46 29.98 -12.21 -39.63
C ARG A 46 29.23 -11.92 -38.35
N ILE A 47 27.89 -11.89 -38.39
CA ILE A 47 27.11 -11.59 -37.18
C ILE A 47 27.19 -12.70 -36.14
N GLY A 48 27.48 -13.94 -36.55
CA GLY A 48 27.72 -15.06 -35.65
C GLY A 48 28.99 -14.95 -34.80
N LYS A 49 29.83 -13.94 -35.05
CA LYS A 49 30.99 -13.62 -34.19
C LYS A 49 30.62 -12.78 -32.98
N GLU A 50 29.43 -12.15 -32.99
CA GLU A 50 28.97 -11.29 -31.92
C GLU A 50 28.09 -12.10 -30.95
N PRO A 51 28.53 -12.36 -29.71
CA PRO A 51 27.82 -13.24 -28.78
C PRO A 51 26.40 -12.75 -28.46
N GLU A 52 26.18 -11.43 -28.39
CA GLU A 52 24.86 -10.84 -28.14
C GLU A 52 23.86 -11.17 -29.25
N LEU A 53 24.29 -11.12 -30.51
CA LEU A 53 23.44 -11.42 -31.67
C LEU A 53 23.14 -12.91 -31.75
N VAL A 54 24.13 -13.75 -31.46
CA VAL A 54 23.95 -15.22 -31.37
C VAL A 54 22.91 -15.56 -30.31
N ALA A 55 23.01 -14.96 -29.12
CA ALA A 55 22.06 -15.19 -28.03
C ALA A 55 20.62 -14.78 -28.42
N ILE A 56 20.44 -13.67 -29.14
CA ILE A 56 19.13 -13.25 -29.65
C ILE A 56 18.59 -14.28 -30.64
N ILE A 57 19.42 -14.73 -31.59
CA ILE A 57 19.04 -15.71 -32.62
C ILE A 57 18.60 -17.02 -31.96
N GLU A 58 19.41 -17.59 -31.08
CA GLU A 58 19.13 -18.87 -30.40
C GLU A 58 17.85 -18.82 -29.56
N ARG A 59 17.50 -17.65 -29.02
CA ARG A 59 16.26 -17.45 -28.27
C ARG A 59 15.01 -17.49 -29.13
N VAL A 60 15.08 -17.02 -30.38
CA VAL A 60 13.88 -16.76 -31.19
C VAL A 60 13.78 -17.58 -32.48
N SER A 61 14.88 -18.19 -32.93
CA SER A 61 14.98 -18.93 -34.20
C SER A 61 16.25 -19.79 -34.29
N THR A 62 16.61 -20.20 -35.50
CA THR A 62 17.89 -20.84 -35.83
C THR A 62 18.54 -20.14 -37.01
N VAL A 63 19.86 -20.20 -37.13
CA VAL A 63 20.61 -19.60 -38.25
C VAL A 63 20.10 -20.13 -39.59
N ASP A 64 19.90 -21.44 -39.75
CA ASP A 64 19.45 -22.03 -41.01
C ASP A 64 18.07 -21.51 -41.44
N ARG A 65 17.13 -21.41 -40.50
CA ARG A 65 15.80 -20.85 -40.79
C ARG A 65 15.89 -19.38 -41.15
N LEU A 66 16.71 -18.61 -40.43
CA LEU A 66 16.88 -17.19 -40.68
C LEU A 66 17.57 -16.92 -42.03
N LYS A 67 18.53 -17.77 -42.42
CA LYS A 67 19.15 -17.73 -43.75
C LYS A 67 18.09 -17.80 -44.83
N GLU A 68 17.13 -18.73 -44.77
CA GLU A 68 16.05 -18.80 -45.78
C GLU A 68 15.25 -17.50 -45.87
N THR A 69 14.80 -16.95 -44.74
CA THR A 69 14.06 -15.68 -44.72
C THR A 69 14.90 -14.51 -45.24
N GLN A 70 16.20 -14.53 -44.98
CA GLN A 70 17.12 -13.49 -45.40
C GLN A 70 17.44 -13.56 -46.89
N ARG A 71 17.44 -14.76 -47.50
CA ARG A 71 17.52 -14.91 -48.96
C ARG A 71 16.30 -14.31 -49.64
N VAL A 72 15.10 -14.55 -49.10
CA VAL A 72 13.86 -13.93 -49.59
C VAL A 72 13.93 -12.40 -49.49
N TYR A 73 14.39 -11.87 -48.35
CA TYR A 73 14.61 -10.43 -48.20
C TYR A 73 15.58 -9.88 -49.25
N TRP A 74 16.74 -10.51 -49.44
CA TRP A 74 17.74 -10.08 -50.41
C TRP A 74 17.18 -10.02 -51.84
N LEU A 75 16.48 -11.06 -52.26
CA LEU A 75 15.87 -11.13 -53.60
C LEU A 75 14.79 -10.06 -53.79
N SER A 76 14.05 -9.72 -52.73
CA SER A 76 13.02 -8.68 -52.81
C SER A 76 13.57 -7.27 -53.11
N LEU A 77 14.86 -7.02 -52.87
CA LEU A 77 15.52 -5.77 -53.27
C LEU A 77 15.62 -5.62 -54.80
N ALA A 78 15.50 -6.73 -55.54
CA ALA A 78 15.53 -6.80 -57.00
C ALA A 78 14.14 -7.08 -57.63
N ASP A 79 13.04 -6.86 -56.89
CA ASP A 79 11.68 -7.00 -57.45
C ASP A 79 11.32 -5.85 -58.42
N GLY A 80 11.96 -4.69 -58.26
CA GLY A 80 11.84 -3.53 -59.16
C GLY A 80 10.59 -2.67 -58.94
N GLY A 81 10.00 -2.73 -57.75
CA GLY A 81 8.87 -1.90 -57.35
C GLY A 81 8.96 -1.50 -55.88
N ILE A 82 8.44 -0.32 -55.58
CA ILE A 82 8.21 0.14 -54.20
C ILE A 82 6.76 0.59 -54.15
N ASP A 83 5.93 -0.18 -53.47
CA ASP A 83 4.54 0.12 -53.19
C ASP A 83 4.27 0.11 -51.69
N ASP A 84 3.05 0.45 -51.28
CA ASP A 84 2.68 0.47 -49.86
C ASP A 84 2.85 -0.92 -49.21
N ALA A 85 2.60 -2.02 -49.93
CA ALA A 85 2.78 -3.37 -49.42
C ALA A 85 4.27 -3.71 -49.14
N TYR A 86 5.18 -3.28 -50.03
CA TYR A 86 6.62 -3.36 -49.81
C TYR A 86 7.02 -2.61 -48.53
N ILE A 87 6.55 -1.37 -48.38
CA ILE A 87 6.88 -0.52 -47.23
C ILE A 87 6.34 -1.13 -45.92
N GLU A 88 5.07 -1.53 -45.89
CA GLU A 88 4.46 -2.17 -44.73
C GLU A 88 5.21 -3.44 -44.30
N ASN A 89 5.67 -4.23 -45.27
CA ASN A 89 6.49 -5.40 -44.99
C ASN A 89 7.83 -5.02 -44.32
N ARG A 90 8.50 -3.95 -44.76
CA ARG A 90 9.75 -3.47 -44.13
C ARG A 90 9.54 -2.95 -42.72
N ILE A 91 8.49 -2.16 -42.51
CA ILE A 91 8.11 -1.67 -41.18
C ILE A 91 7.81 -2.86 -40.25
N ARG A 92 7.09 -3.89 -40.75
CA ARG A 92 6.80 -5.10 -39.97
C ARG A 92 8.07 -5.86 -39.58
N ILE A 93 9.04 -5.97 -40.48
CA ILE A 93 10.35 -6.59 -40.17
C ILE A 93 11.06 -5.78 -39.07
N GLY A 94 11.10 -4.46 -39.18
CA GLY A 94 11.65 -3.59 -38.14
C GLY A 94 10.97 -3.78 -36.77
N ALA A 95 9.63 -3.85 -36.77
CA ALA A 95 8.85 -4.08 -35.55
C ALA A 95 9.15 -5.45 -34.91
N VAL A 96 9.36 -6.51 -35.71
CA VAL A 96 9.76 -7.82 -35.18
C VAL A 96 11.11 -7.74 -34.48
N HIS A 97 12.09 -7.06 -35.08
CA HIS A 97 13.43 -6.91 -34.50
C HIS A 97 13.43 -6.05 -33.23
N SER A 98 12.65 -4.96 -33.22
CA SER A 98 12.44 -4.14 -32.02
C SER A 98 11.84 -4.98 -30.88
N ARG A 99 10.84 -5.81 -31.18
CA ARG A 99 10.17 -6.66 -30.19
C ARG A 99 11.08 -7.74 -29.61
N ILE A 100 12.01 -8.30 -30.39
CA ILE A 100 12.98 -9.27 -29.87
C ILE A 100 14.19 -8.60 -29.20
N GLY A 101 14.19 -7.28 -29.03
CA GLY A 101 15.24 -6.55 -28.33
C GLY A 101 16.55 -6.42 -29.10
N LEU A 102 16.54 -6.53 -30.43
CA LEU A 102 17.69 -6.15 -31.23
C LEU A 102 17.80 -4.62 -31.20
N THR A 103 18.95 -4.07 -30.80
CA THR A 103 19.12 -2.61 -30.78
C THR A 103 19.30 -2.04 -32.18
N THR A 104 19.00 -0.75 -32.35
CA THR A 104 19.22 -0.03 -33.61
C THR A 104 20.68 -0.01 -34.01
N ASP A 105 21.62 0.04 -33.06
CA ASP A 105 23.07 0.00 -33.34
C ASP A 105 23.46 -1.26 -34.11
N TRP A 106 23.03 -2.41 -33.60
CA TRP A 106 23.30 -3.70 -34.23
C TRP A 106 22.56 -3.83 -35.56
N TYR A 107 21.27 -3.48 -35.60
CA TYR A 107 20.49 -3.56 -36.83
C TYR A 107 21.11 -2.69 -37.93
N LEU A 108 21.34 -1.40 -37.67
CA LEU A 108 21.85 -0.48 -38.69
C LEU A 108 23.27 -0.86 -39.15
N GLY A 109 24.09 -1.41 -38.25
CA GLY A 109 25.39 -1.98 -38.59
C GLY A 109 25.33 -3.10 -39.62
N THR A 110 24.25 -3.90 -39.64
CA THR A 110 24.09 -4.98 -40.63
C THR A 110 24.04 -4.49 -42.07
N TYR A 111 23.53 -3.29 -42.33
CA TYR A 111 23.51 -2.73 -43.68
C TYR A 111 24.92 -2.47 -44.21
N MET A 112 25.86 -2.05 -43.35
CA MET A 112 27.27 -1.91 -43.73
C MET A 112 27.90 -3.27 -44.03
N ILE A 113 27.57 -4.30 -43.25
CA ILE A 113 28.01 -5.67 -43.49
C ILE A 113 27.50 -6.17 -44.85
N TYR A 114 26.21 -5.95 -45.14
CA TYR A 114 25.61 -6.31 -46.44
C TYR A 114 26.27 -5.58 -47.60
N LEU A 115 26.50 -4.27 -47.49
CA LEU A 115 27.13 -3.49 -48.55
C LEU A 115 28.56 -3.93 -48.84
N ASP A 116 29.34 -4.23 -47.81
CA ASP A 116 30.71 -4.72 -47.97
C ASP A 116 30.74 -6.09 -48.69
N ILE A 117 29.91 -7.04 -48.25
CA ILE A 117 29.79 -8.35 -48.90
C ILE A 117 29.27 -8.20 -50.34
N ALA A 118 28.22 -7.40 -50.53
CA ALA A 118 27.60 -7.17 -51.83
C ALA A 118 28.59 -6.53 -52.81
N THR A 119 29.43 -5.60 -52.35
CA THR A 119 30.42 -4.93 -53.20
C THR A 119 31.44 -5.93 -53.75
N ASP A 120 31.99 -6.79 -52.90
CA ASP A 120 32.95 -7.81 -53.29
C ASP A 120 32.33 -8.81 -54.28
N VAL A 121 31.13 -9.31 -53.97
CA VAL A 121 30.43 -10.31 -54.78
C VAL A 121 29.97 -9.74 -56.13
N MET A 122 29.41 -8.54 -56.14
CA MET A 122 28.96 -7.89 -57.38
C MET A 122 30.12 -7.49 -58.29
N ARG A 123 31.28 -7.12 -57.73
CA ARG A 123 32.48 -6.84 -58.54
C ARG A 123 32.92 -8.06 -59.34
N GLN A 124 32.76 -9.26 -58.79
CA GLN A 124 33.10 -10.52 -59.46
C GLN A 124 32.04 -10.92 -60.48
N ALA A 125 30.75 -10.80 -60.13
CA ALA A 125 29.64 -11.23 -60.98
C ALA A 125 29.32 -10.23 -62.12
N LEU A 126 29.55 -8.93 -61.92
CA LEU A 126 29.21 -7.85 -62.86
C LEU A 126 30.35 -6.81 -62.98
N PRO A 127 31.52 -7.16 -63.54
CA PRO A 127 32.71 -6.28 -63.53
C PRO A 127 32.49 -4.89 -64.15
N ASP A 128 31.65 -4.79 -65.17
CA ASP A 128 31.41 -3.54 -65.90
C ASP A 128 30.30 -2.65 -65.29
N ARG A 129 29.50 -3.19 -64.36
CA ARG A 129 28.28 -2.53 -63.86
C ARG A 129 28.05 -2.61 -62.35
N TRP A 130 28.98 -3.21 -61.60
CA TRP A 130 28.84 -3.39 -60.15
C TRP A 130 28.67 -2.06 -59.41
N GLN A 131 29.32 -0.98 -59.87
CA GLN A 131 29.22 0.34 -59.22
C GLN A 131 27.79 0.88 -59.24
N GLN A 132 27.12 0.84 -60.39
CA GLN A 132 25.74 1.31 -60.49
C GLN A 132 24.79 0.44 -59.68
N VAL A 133 25.00 -0.88 -59.68
CA VAL A 133 24.17 -1.85 -58.92
C VAL A 133 24.33 -1.64 -57.42
N VAL A 134 25.57 -1.54 -56.92
CA VAL A 134 25.87 -1.30 -55.50
C VAL A 134 25.38 0.07 -55.06
N PHE A 135 25.48 1.11 -55.91
CA PHE A 135 24.93 2.42 -55.59
C PHE A 135 23.41 2.40 -55.46
N ALA A 136 22.70 1.74 -56.40
CA ALA A 136 21.25 1.54 -56.30
C ALA A 136 20.88 0.74 -55.04
N LEU A 137 21.63 -0.33 -54.73
CA LEU A 137 21.44 -1.13 -53.52
C LEU A 137 21.68 -0.31 -52.23
N THR A 138 22.65 0.59 -52.24
CA THR A 138 22.93 1.50 -51.11
C THR A 138 21.75 2.41 -50.83
N LYS A 139 21.12 2.96 -51.88
CA LYS A 139 19.89 3.74 -51.73
C LYS A 139 18.76 2.88 -51.15
N MET A 140 18.60 1.65 -51.63
CA MET A 140 17.59 0.73 -51.12
C MET A 140 17.80 0.40 -49.63
N PHE A 141 19.03 0.13 -49.19
CA PHE A 141 19.33 -0.09 -47.78
C PHE A 141 19.15 1.15 -46.92
N ASN A 142 19.47 2.34 -47.44
CA ASN A 142 19.19 3.58 -46.73
C ASN A 142 17.68 3.79 -46.53
N LEU A 143 16.87 3.54 -47.56
CA LEU A 143 15.41 3.59 -47.45
C LEU A 143 14.89 2.56 -46.44
N ASP A 144 15.39 1.33 -46.51
CA ASP A 144 15.03 0.25 -45.58
C ASP A 144 15.34 0.63 -44.12
N SER A 145 16.50 1.23 -43.89
CA SER A 145 16.91 1.75 -42.57
C SER A 145 15.92 2.78 -42.02
N GLN A 146 15.39 3.66 -42.88
CA GLN A 146 14.40 4.66 -42.47
C GLN A 146 13.09 4.01 -42.01
N PHE A 147 12.62 2.97 -42.70
CA PHE A 147 11.41 2.23 -42.30
C PHE A 147 11.61 1.40 -41.03
N VAL A 148 12.82 0.86 -40.83
CA VAL A 148 13.17 0.19 -39.57
C VAL A 148 13.17 1.19 -38.42
N LEU A 149 13.82 2.35 -38.57
CA LEU A 149 13.80 3.40 -37.55
C LEU A 149 12.39 3.91 -37.26
N GLU A 150 11.55 4.04 -38.27
CA GLU A 150 10.13 4.36 -38.10
C GLU A 150 9.42 3.33 -37.21
N ALA A 151 9.64 2.03 -37.45
CA ALA A 151 9.05 0.97 -36.62
C ALA A 151 9.52 1.03 -35.16
N TYR A 152 10.81 1.32 -34.91
CA TYR A 152 11.34 1.45 -33.56
C TYR A 152 10.74 2.67 -32.83
N ASN A 153 10.68 3.82 -33.51
CA ASN A 153 10.08 5.03 -32.96
C ASN A 153 8.60 4.84 -32.62
N MET A 154 7.84 4.14 -33.46
CA MET A 154 6.44 3.81 -33.18
C MET A 154 6.30 2.94 -31.92
N HIS A 155 7.15 1.93 -31.76
CA HIS A 155 7.14 1.07 -30.58
C HIS A 155 7.51 1.84 -29.30
N GLU A 156 8.50 2.73 -29.36
CA GLU A 156 8.86 3.61 -28.23
C GLU A 156 7.74 4.59 -27.87
N GLN A 157 7.06 5.18 -28.86
CA GLN A 157 5.92 6.08 -28.63
C GLN A 157 4.78 5.37 -27.90
N VAL A 158 4.44 4.14 -28.30
CA VAL A 158 3.42 3.34 -27.61
C VAL A 158 3.84 3.11 -26.15
N LYS A 159 5.09 2.71 -25.91
CA LYS A 159 5.60 2.50 -24.55
C LYS A 159 5.56 3.76 -23.70
N ILE A 160 5.88 4.93 -24.28
CA ILE A 160 5.79 6.22 -23.60
C ILE A 160 4.33 6.55 -23.26
N GLN A 161 3.39 6.28 -24.17
CA GLN A 161 1.96 6.50 -23.92
C GLN A 161 1.44 5.60 -22.80
N ASP A 162 1.77 4.30 -22.83
CA ASP A 162 1.40 3.35 -21.78
C ASP A 162 1.93 3.81 -20.41
N LEU A 163 3.19 4.24 -20.35
CA LEU A 163 3.80 4.78 -19.13
C LEU A 163 3.12 6.08 -18.65
N ALA A 164 2.67 6.92 -19.58
CA ALA A 164 1.94 8.15 -19.26
C ALA A 164 0.54 7.84 -18.69
N ASP A 165 -0.17 6.88 -19.28
CA ASP A 165 -1.49 6.43 -18.83
C ASP A 165 -1.41 5.76 -17.45
N ASP A 166 -0.41 4.90 -17.22
CA ASP A 166 -0.12 4.30 -15.92
C ASP A 166 0.16 5.36 -14.86
N ARG A 167 0.98 6.37 -15.20
CA ARG A 167 1.27 7.51 -14.30
C ARG A 167 -0.01 8.29 -13.96
N ALA A 168 -0.88 8.54 -14.94
CA ALA A 168 -2.13 9.27 -14.73
C ALA A 168 -3.10 8.48 -13.82
N SER A 169 -3.19 7.17 -14.01
CA SER A 169 -3.97 6.28 -13.16
C SER A 169 -3.45 6.30 -11.71
N MET A 170 -2.13 6.15 -11.53
CA MET A 170 -1.48 6.18 -10.23
C MET A 170 -1.73 7.51 -9.50
N LEU A 171 -1.66 8.65 -10.20
CA LEU A 171 -1.98 9.96 -9.62
C LEU A 171 -3.43 10.07 -9.14
N THR A 172 -4.37 9.46 -9.87
CA THR A 172 -5.78 9.42 -9.46
C THR A 172 -5.98 8.58 -8.21
N THR A 173 -5.35 7.40 -8.13
CA THR A 173 -5.39 6.55 -6.93
C THR A 173 -4.75 7.24 -5.71
N VAL A 174 -3.59 7.87 -5.88
CA VAL A 174 -2.95 8.66 -4.82
C VAL A 174 -3.85 9.81 -4.36
N THR A 175 -4.53 10.48 -5.29
CA THR A 175 -5.46 11.57 -4.95
C THR A 175 -6.64 11.07 -4.11
N GLY A 176 -7.21 9.91 -4.46
CA GLY A 176 -8.25 9.27 -3.66
C GLY A 176 -7.78 8.97 -2.24
N ALA A 177 -6.60 8.35 -2.11
CA ALA A 177 -6.01 8.02 -0.81
C ALA A 177 -5.73 9.26 0.06
N VAL A 178 -5.24 10.36 -0.53
CA VAL A 178 -5.01 11.63 0.19
C VAL A 178 -6.32 12.23 0.70
N GLN A 179 -7.40 12.14 -0.07
CA GLN A 179 -8.71 12.64 0.35
C GLN A 179 -9.32 11.82 1.49
N GLU A 180 -9.19 10.49 1.43
CA GLU A 180 -9.61 9.59 2.52
C GLU A 180 -8.78 9.86 3.79
N LEU A 181 -7.47 10.01 3.64
CA LEU A 181 -6.57 10.33 4.76
C LEU A 181 -6.97 11.64 5.44
N ALA A 182 -7.29 12.68 4.67
CA ALA A 182 -7.76 13.96 5.21
C ALA A 182 -9.05 13.84 6.03
N SER A 183 -9.99 12.98 5.60
CA SER A 183 -11.21 12.68 6.37
C SER A 183 -10.88 11.97 7.69
N LEU A 184 -10.02 10.94 7.64
CA LEU A 184 -9.61 10.18 8.81
C LEU A 184 -8.86 11.04 9.84
N ILE A 185 -8.04 11.99 9.40
CA ILE A 185 -7.36 12.96 10.29
C ILE A 185 -8.39 13.78 11.07
N THR A 186 -9.45 14.25 10.40
CA THR A 186 -10.50 15.06 11.03
C THR A 186 -11.27 14.24 12.07
N GLU A 187 -11.64 13.00 11.75
CA GLU A 187 -12.30 12.09 12.68
C GLU A 187 -11.41 11.71 13.87
N LEU A 188 -10.11 11.50 13.64
CA LEU A 188 -9.14 11.21 14.70
C LEU A 188 -8.94 12.39 15.65
N ASP A 189 -8.89 13.62 15.13
CA ASP A 189 -8.78 14.83 15.95
C ASP A 189 -10.01 15.01 16.86
N GLU A 190 -11.22 14.83 16.31
CA GLU A 190 -12.47 14.88 17.08
C GLU A 190 -12.51 13.77 18.14
N GLY A 191 -12.13 12.54 17.76
CA GLY A 191 -12.06 11.40 18.66
C GLY A 191 -11.06 11.60 19.81
N ALA A 192 -9.88 12.15 19.53
CA ALA A 192 -8.90 12.50 20.55
C ALA A 192 -9.48 13.54 21.52
N ASN A 193 -10.00 14.66 21.01
CA ASN A 193 -10.60 15.70 21.86
C ASN A 193 -11.74 15.16 22.76
N GLN A 194 -12.56 14.23 22.24
CA GLN A 194 -13.61 13.58 23.01
C GLN A 194 -13.06 12.67 24.12
N ILE A 195 -11.99 11.91 23.85
CA ILE A 195 -11.31 11.07 24.85
C ILE A 195 -10.72 11.95 25.95
N ALA A 196 -9.99 13.01 25.61
CA ALA A 196 -9.44 13.95 26.59
C ALA A 196 -10.53 14.53 27.52
N THR A 197 -11.64 14.98 26.93
CA THR A 197 -12.75 15.56 27.69
C THR A 197 -13.39 14.53 28.62
N THR A 198 -13.60 13.30 28.14
CA THR A 198 -14.18 12.20 28.93
C THR A 198 -13.25 11.78 30.06
N ALA A 199 -11.95 11.72 29.82
CA ALA A 199 -10.92 11.43 30.81
C ALA A 199 -10.92 12.47 31.94
N ILE A 200 -10.93 13.76 31.60
CA ILE A 200 -11.01 14.85 32.59
C ILE A 200 -12.29 14.75 33.43
N SER A 201 -13.44 14.55 32.79
CA SER A 201 -14.72 14.41 33.49
C SER A 201 -14.75 13.19 34.42
N THR A 202 -14.18 12.07 33.96
CA THR A 202 -14.06 10.83 34.75
C THR A 202 -13.17 11.07 35.98
N SER A 203 -12.00 11.69 35.81
CA SER A 203 -11.11 12.03 36.94
C SER A 203 -11.82 12.91 37.97
N GLN A 204 -12.54 13.95 37.52
CA GLN A 204 -13.31 14.82 38.42
C GLN A 204 -14.43 14.08 39.16
N SER A 205 -15.08 13.11 38.51
CA SER A 205 -16.11 12.27 39.12
C SER A 205 -15.50 11.33 40.19
N GLN A 206 -14.30 10.80 39.94
CA GLN A 206 -13.58 9.99 40.93
C GLN A 206 -13.13 10.81 42.13
N ASP A 207 -12.63 12.04 41.93
CA ASP A 207 -12.27 12.93 43.04
C ASP A 207 -13.49 13.24 43.94
N LYS A 208 -14.67 13.47 43.34
CA LYS A 208 -15.93 13.63 44.09
C LYS A 208 -16.32 12.36 44.83
N SER A 209 -16.17 11.20 44.18
CA SER A 209 -16.48 9.90 44.79
C SER A 209 -15.59 9.65 46.00
N HIS A 210 -14.30 9.99 45.92
CA HIS A 210 -13.36 9.88 47.04
C HIS A 210 -13.81 10.73 48.25
N ILE A 211 -14.26 11.97 48.03
CA ILE A 211 -14.77 12.83 49.11
C ILE A 211 -16.00 12.19 49.78
N LEU A 212 -16.97 11.73 48.99
CA LEU A 212 -18.19 11.10 49.51
C LEU A 212 -17.91 9.80 50.27
N LEU A 213 -16.90 9.02 49.86
CA LEU A 213 -16.50 7.80 50.56
C LEU A 213 -15.87 8.11 51.93
N GLU A 214 -15.06 9.17 52.04
CA GLU A 214 -14.50 9.61 53.31
C GLU A 214 -15.58 10.16 54.26
N GLU A 215 -16.55 10.93 53.74
CA GLU A 215 -17.71 11.38 54.52
C GLU A 215 -18.53 10.19 55.05
N LEU A 216 -18.85 9.22 54.19
CA LEU A 216 -19.61 8.03 54.58
C LEU A 216 -18.86 7.16 55.59
N ARG A 217 -17.53 7.09 55.50
CA ARG A 217 -16.71 6.42 56.50
C ARG A 217 -16.81 7.09 57.87
N GLY A 218 -16.78 8.43 57.91
CA GLY A 218 -16.98 9.18 59.16
C GLY A 218 -18.34 8.92 59.80
N GLU A 219 -19.40 8.83 59.00
CA GLU A 219 -20.75 8.47 59.49
C GLU A 219 -20.79 7.05 60.08
N LEU A 220 -20.10 6.08 59.46
CA LEU A 220 -20.02 4.71 59.98
C LEU A 220 -19.25 4.63 61.31
N ASP A 221 -18.16 5.38 61.44
CA ASP A 221 -17.41 5.49 62.70
C ASP A 221 -18.31 6.04 63.82
N GLY A 222 -19.12 7.07 63.52
CA GLY A 222 -20.11 7.61 64.45
C GLY A 222 -21.18 6.60 64.86
N ILE A 223 -21.73 5.82 63.93
CA ILE A 223 -22.71 4.76 64.24
C ILE A 223 -22.06 3.65 65.10
N SER A 224 -20.80 3.30 64.81
CA SER A 224 -20.05 2.31 65.57
C SER A 224 -19.87 2.76 67.04
N GLU A 225 -19.48 4.02 67.26
CA GLU A 225 -19.38 4.60 68.60
C GLU A 225 -20.72 4.59 69.36
N MET A 226 -21.81 4.96 68.69
CA MET A 226 -23.16 4.87 69.26
C MET A 226 -23.53 3.42 69.61
N GLY A 227 -23.16 2.45 68.76
CA GLY A 227 -23.39 1.04 69.00
C GLY A 227 -22.66 0.51 70.24
N ILE A 228 -21.42 0.97 70.48
CA ILE A 228 -20.65 0.65 71.69
C ILE A 228 -21.34 1.23 72.94
N LEU A 229 -21.81 2.48 72.88
CA LEU A 229 -22.53 3.13 73.97
C LEU A 229 -23.82 2.36 74.32
N ILE A 230 -24.64 2.02 73.32
CA ILE A 230 -25.91 1.30 73.52
C ILE A 230 -25.68 -0.11 74.07
N ARG A 231 -24.60 -0.79 73.63
CA ARG A 231 -24.21 -2.09 74.20
C ARG A 231 -23.87 -1.96 75.69
N GLY A 232 -23.10 -0.94 76.06
CA GLY A 232 -22.80 -0.62 77.46
C GLY A 232 -24.06 -0.32 78.30
N LEU A 233 -25.01 0.45 77.75
CA LEU A 233 -26.30 0.72 78.39
C LEU A 233 -27.13 -0.56 78.55
N SER A 234 -27.12 -1.44 77.56
CA SER A 234 -27.81 -2.74 77.62
C SER A 234 -27.23 -3.63 78.71
N ASP A 235 -25.91 -3.66 78.86
CA ASP A 235 -25.22 -4.42 79.92
C ASP A 235 -25.58 -3.89 81.31
N GLN A 236 -25.57 -2.57 81.49
CA GLN A 236 -26.00 -1.92 82.74
C GLN A 236 -27.49 -2.19 83.04
N THR A 237 -28.35 -2.09 82.02
CA THR A 237 -29.79 -2.35 82.16
C THR A 237 -30.07 -3.81 82.51
N HIS A 238 -29.30 -4.75 81.94
CA HIS A 238 -29.40 -6.16 82.29
C HIS A 238 -29.01 -6.42 83.75
N LEU A 239 -27.95 -5.75 84.25
CA LEU A 239 -27.54 -5.82 85.66
C LEU A 239 -28.58 -5.19 86.59
N LEU A 240 -29.18 -4.06 86.21
CA LEU A 240 -30.28 -3.44 86.96
C LEU A 240 -31.50 -4.37 87.04
N GLY A 241 -31.89 -4.98 85.93
CA GLY A 241 -32.97 -5.96 85.90
C GLY A 241 -32.65 -7.21 86.74
N LEU A 242 -31.40 -7.66 86.78
CA LEU A 242 -30.96 -8.75 87.65
C LEU A 242 -31.09 -8.37 89.14
N ASN A 243 -30.61 -7.19 89.52
CA ASN A 243 -30.73 -6.69 90.90
C ASN A 243 -32.20 -6.54 91.31
N ALA A 244 -33.05 -6.05 90.42
CA ALA A 244 -34.50 -5.93 90.66
C ALA A 244 -35.17 -7.32 90.82
N ALA A 245 -34.75 -8.32 90.04
CA ALA A 245 -35.28 -9.69 90.17
C ALA A 245 -34.88 -10.33 91.51
N ILE A 246 -33.65 -10.07 91.98
CA ILE A 246 -33.18 -10.53 93.30
C ILE A 246 -34.04 -9.90 94.42
N GLU A 247 -34.28 -8.59 94.36
CA GLU A 247 -35.06 -7.90 95.40
C GLU A 247 -36.56 -8.31 95.36
N ALA A 248 -37.10 -8.55 94.16
CA ALA A 248 -38.44 -9.10 93.99
C ALA A 248 -38.58 -10.50 94.61
N ALA A 249 -37.60 -11.38 94.43
CA ALA A 249 -37.57 -12.69 95.08
C ALA A 249 -37.45 -12.57 96.61
N ARG A 250 -36.73 -11.56 97.09
CA ARG A 250 -36.53 -11.29 98.53
C ARG A 250 -37.81 -10.81 99.23
N ALA A 251 -38.68 -10.09 98.50
CA ALA A 251 -39.97 -9.61 98.99
C ALA A 251 -41.07 -10.70 99.02
N GLY A 252 -40.77 -11.93 98.55
CA GLY A 252 -41.69 -13.06 98.60
C GLY A 252 -42.99 -12.83 97.79
N GLU A 253 -44.14 -13.14 98.38
CA GLU A 253 -45.46 -12.98 97.71
C GLU A 253 -45.76 -11.53 97.29
N HIS A 254 -45.23 -10.53 98.01
CA HIS A 254 -45.40 -9.11 97.67
C HIS A 254 -44.55 -8.65 96.47
N GLY A 255 -43.53 -9.43 96.08
CA GLY A 255 -42.60 -9.11 94.99
C GLY A 255 -42.98 -9.67 93.62
N ARG A 256 -44.01 -10.54 93.54
CA ARG A 256 -44.37 -11.26 92.30
C ARG A 256 -44.63 -10.35 91.09
N GLY A 257 -45.26 -9.20 91.29
CA GLY A 257 -45.48 -8.22 90.22
C GLY A 257 -44.18 -7.56 89.73
N PHE A 258 -43.25 -7.27 90.67
CA PHE A 258 -41.94 -6.71 90.35
C PHE A 258 -41.02 -7.72 89.66
N GLU A 259 -41.12 -9.01 89.99
CA GLU A 259 -40.35 -10.07 89.35
C GLU A 259 -40.65 -10.17 87.84
N VAL A 260 -41.92 -10.02 87.46
CA VAL A 260 -42.33 -9.99 86.05
C VAL A 260 -41.70 -8.81 85.32
N VAL A 261 -41.74 -7.62 85.91
CA VAL A 261 -41.13 -6.41 85.33
C VAL A 261 -39.61 -6.57 85.21
N ALA A 262 -38.94 -7.09 86.24
CA ALA A 262 -37.50 -7.30 86.24
C ALA A 262 -37.06 -8.29 85.15
N ASN A 263 -37.80 -9.38 84.95
CA ASN A 263 -37.57 -10.33 83.86
C ASN A 263 -37.78 -9.69 82.48
N GLU A 264 -38.82 -8.86 82.31
CA GLU A 264 -39.05 -8.15 81.05
C GLU A 264 -37.93 -7.15 80.73
N VAL A 265 -37.44 -6.40 81.73
CA VAL A 265 -36.30 -5.49 81.58
C VAL A 265 -35.03 -6.25 81.16
N ARG A 266 -34.76 -7.41 81.77
CA ARG A 266 -33.60 -8.25 81.37
C ARG A 266 -33.72 -8.76 79.94
N LYS A 267 -34.93 -9.15 79.52
CA LYS A 267 -35.21 -9.63 78.17
C LYS A 267 -35.07 -8.51 77.14
N LEU A 268 -35.54 -7.30 77.44
CA LEU A 268 -35.34 -6.11 76.62
C LEU A 268 -33.86 -5.75 76.48
N ALA A 269 -33.12 -5.76 77.58
CA ALA A 269 -31.67 -5.52 77.57
C ALA A 269 -30.90 -6.56 76.74
N ALA A 270 -31.24 -7.85 76.87
CA ALA A 270 -30.65 -8.91 76.06
C ALA A 270 -31.00 -8.76 74.56
N SER A 271 -32.25 -8.39 74.26
CA SER A 271 -32.70 -8.14 72.88
C SER A 271 -31.97 -6.95 72.26
N SER A 272 -31.75 -5.88 73.03
CA SER A 272 -30.97 -4.71 72.61
C SER A 272 -29.52 -5.06 72.33
N ARG A 273 -28.88 -5.87 73.19
CA ARG A 273 -27.52 -6.38 72.97
C ARG A 273 -27.42 -7.17 71.67
N ASN A 274 -28.32 -8.12 71.44
CA ASN A 274 -28.34 -8.93 70.21
C ASN A 274 -28.56 -8.06 68.96
N ALA A 275 -29.43 -7.05 69.04
CA ALA A 275 -29.62 -6.10 67.94
C ALA A 275 -28.33 -5.31 67.65
N MET A 276 -27.59 -4.90 68.68
CA MET A 276 -26.29 -4.21 68.51
C MET A 276 -25.19 -5.10 67.92
N GLU A 277 -25.22 -6.41 68.17
CA GLU A 277 -24.33 -7.35 67.47
C GLU A 277 -24.65 -7.43 65.98
N GLY A 278 -25.94 -7.53 65.62
CA GLY A 278 -26.38 -7.52 64.23
C GLY A 278 -26.03 -6.23 63.49
N ILE A 279 -26.16 -5.07 64.14
CA ILE A 279 -25.72 -3.78 63.58
C ILE A 279 -24.20 -3.78 63.37
N GLY A 280 -23.42 -4.25 64.36
CA GLY A 280 -21.96 -4.34 64.23
C GLY A 280 -21.52 -5.16 63.02
N GLN A 281 -22.11 -6.33 62.80
CA GLN A 281 -21.84 -7.15 61.62
C GLN A 281 -22.17 -6.43 60.31
N LYS A 282 -23.28 -5.68 60.28
CA LYS A 282 -23.66 -4.89 59.09
C LYS A 282 -22.69 -3.74 58.82
N LEU A 283 -22.19 -3.07 59.85
CA LEU A 283 -21.18 -2.02 59.71
C LEU A 283 -19.86 -2.58 59.15
N GLU A 284 -19.40 -3.74 59.63
CA GLU A 284 -18.22 -4.42 59.09
C GLU A 284 -18.38 -4.78 57.60
N GLU A 285 -19.56 -5.29 57.20
CA GLU A 285 -19.87 -5.56 55.80
C GLU A 285 -19.82 -4.29 54.93
N ILE A 286 -20.33 -3.17 55.44
CA ILE A 286 -20.32 -1.88 54.72
C ILE A 286 -18.90 -1.34 54.60
N ASP A 287 -18.10 -1.38 55.67
CA ASP A 287 -16.68 -0.96 55.65
C ASP A 287 -15.87 -1.75 54.61
N LYS A 288 -16.10 -3.07 54.51
CA LYS A 288 -15.46 -3.88 53.48
C LYS A 288 -15.84 -3.42 52.07
N LYS A 289 -17.12 -3.16 51.81
CA LYS A 289 -17.59 -2.65 50.51
C LYS A 289 -17.03 -1.27 50.19
N LEU A 290 -16.92 -0.38 51.16
CA LEU A 290 -16.31 0.94 50.98
C LEU A 290 -14.84 0.83 50.54
N LYS A 291 -14.07 -0.07 51.16
CA LYS A 291 -12.68 -0.32 50.75
C LYS A 291 -12.57 -0.84 49.32
N GLU A 292 -13.49 -1.71 48.90
CA GLU A 292 -13.56 -2.20 47.52
C GLU A 292 -13.87 -1.07 46.53
N VAL A 293 -14.90 -0.25 46.82
CA VAL A 293 -15.27 0.90 45.96
C VAL A 293 -14.17 1.94 45.90
N ARG A 294 -13.47 2.22 47.00
CA ARG A 294 -12.33 3.15 47.01
C ARG A 294 -11.21 2.67 46.08
N ARG A 295 -10.85 1.38 46.14
CA ARG A 295 -9.83 0.79 45.28
C ARG A 295 -10.22 0.89 43.79
N GLU A 296 -11.49 0.62 43.48
CA GLU A 296 -12.01 0.72 42.10
C GLU A 296 -12.02 2.17 41.59
N SER A 297 -12.33 3.12 42.48
CA SER A 297 -12.28 4.56 42.20
C SER A 297 -10.87 5.06 41.90
N GLU A 298 -9.88 4.66 42.72
CA GLU A 298 -8.47 4.95 42.50
C GLU A 298 -7.97 4.40 41.16
N GLN A 299 -8.30 3.14 40.85
CA GLN A 299 -7.94 2.50 39.59
C GLN A 299 -8.56 3.22 38.38
N THR A 300 -9.82 3.64 38.49
CA THR A 300 -10.52 4.39 37.43
C THR A 300 -9.90 5.78 37.23
N SER A 301 -9.46 6.44 38.30
CA SER A 301 -8.76 7.73 38.24
C SER A 301 -7.41 7.61 37.52
N GLU A 302 -6.65 6.54 37.80
CA GLU A 302 -5.40 6.25 37.08
C GLU A 302 -5.63 6.00 35.59
N GLN A 303 -6.64 5.19 35.25
CA GLN A 303 -7.01 4.93 33.85
C GLN A 303 -7.41 6.21 33.11
N ALA A 304 -8.19 7.09 33.75
CA ALA A 304 -8.57 8.37 33.18
C ALA A 304 -7.35 9.26 32.91
N ARG A 305 -6.38 9.35 33.83
CA ARG A 305 -5.14 10.10 33.60
C ARG A 305 -4.32 9.56 32.43
N ASN A 306 -4.23 8.23 32.32
CA ASN A 306 -3.55 7.58 31.20
C ASN A 306 -4.26 7.85 29.86
N GLN A 307 -5.60 7.86 29.84
CA GLN A 307 -6.37 8.23 28.65
C GLN A 307 -6.14 9.68 28.21
N ALA A 308 -6.05 10.61 29.15
CA ALA A 308 -5.74 12.01 28.83
C ALA A 308 -4.35 12.16 28.18
N ALA A 309 -3.33 11.50 28.73
CA ALA A 309 -1.97 11.52 28.17
C ALA A 309 -1.91 10.92 26.76
N LEU A 310 -2.57 9.77 26.54
CA LEU A 310 -2.65 9.14 25.21
C LEU A 310 -3.38 10.02 24.20
N SER A 311 -4.38 10.79 24.65
CA SER A 311 -5.10 11.73 23.79
C SER A 311 -4.21 12.88 23.32
N GLU A 312 -3.31 13.39 24.17
CA GLU A 312 -2.35 14.43 23.78
C GLU A 312 -1.35 13.89 22.75
N GLU A 313 -0.90 12.64 22.92
CA GLU A 313 -0.02 11.98 21.95
C GLU A 313 -0.73 11.77 20.60
N LEU A 314 -1.99 11.33 20.61
CA LEU A 314 -2.82 11.20 19.40
C LEU A 314 -2.96 12.53 18.66
N ALA A 315 -3.19 13.64 19.37
CA ALA A 315 -3.27 14.97 18.76
C ALA A 315 -1.95 15.37 18.07
N SER A 316 -0.80 15.05 18.68
CA SER A 316 0.50 15.25 18.04
C SER A 316 0.67 14.38 16.79
N PHE A 317 0.19 13.13 16.80
CA PHE A 317 0.24 12.24 15.65
C PHE A 317 -0.62 12.77 14.49
N VAL A 318 -1.84 13.23 14.79
CA VAL A 318 -2.75 13.87 13.83
C VAL A 318 -2.05 15.03 13.10
N HIS A 319 -1.35 15.91 13.83
CA HIS A 319 -0.57 17.00 13.23
C HIS A 319 0.56 16.51 12.30
N MET A 320 1.22 15.41 12.65
CA MET A 320 2.27 14.83 11.81
C MET A 320 1.70 14.26 10.50
N VAL A 321 0.56 13.57 10.58
CA VAL A 321 -0.12 13.01 9.40
C VAL A 321 -0.69 14.12 8.51
N ASP A 322 -1.20 15.22 9.09
CA ASP A 322 -1.63 16.39 8.32
C ASP A 322 -0.45 17.00 7.53
N LYS A 323 0.72 17.13 8.15
CA LYS A 323 1.92 17.59 7.45
C LYS A 323 2.30 16.69 6.27
N VAL A 324 2.30 15.36 6.46
CA VAL A 324 2.55 14.41 5.36
C VAL A 324 1.52 14.56 4.25
N THR A 325 0.25 14.78 4.61
CA THR A 325 -0.84 15.00 3.65
C THR A 325 -0.62 16.29 2.84
N GLN A 326 -0.09 17.35 3.47
CA GLN A 326 0.27 18.59 2.80
C GLN A 326 1.49 18.42 1.88
N ASP A 327 2.52 17.69 2.31
CA ASP A 327 3.70 17.38 1.49
C ASP A 327 3.33 16.54 0.25
N LEU A 328 2.40 15.59 0.39
CA LEU A 328 1.86 14.83 -0.74
C LEU A 328 1.06 15.72 -1.70
N LYS A 329 0.34 16.72 -1.18
CA LYS A 329 -0.37 17.71 -2.01
C LYS A 329 0.57 18.66 -2.74
N SER A 330 1.75 18.97 -2.20
CA SER A 330 2.73 19.87 -2.83
C SER A 330 3.52 19.17 -3.95
N LEU A 331 3.85 17.88 -3.79
CA LEU A 331 4.44 17.03 -4.84
C LEU A 331 3.59 16.92 -6.13
N ARG A 332 2.32 17.34 -6.07
CA ARG A 332 1.39 17.40 -7.20
C ARG A 332 1.52 18.70 -8.01
N ALA A 333 2.09 19.76 -7.44
CA ALA A 333 2.12 21.09 -8.05
C ALA A 333 3.30 21.30 -9.02
N ASP A 334 4.30 20.42 -9.00
CA ASP A 334 5.50 20.41 -9.85
C ASP A 334 5.44 19.30 -10.91
#